data_AF-A0A924P3A5-F1
#
_entry.id   AF-A0A924P3A5-F1
#
_cell.length_a   1.000
_cell.length_b   1.000
_cell.length_c   1.000
_cell.angle_alpha   90.00
_cell.angle_beta   90.00
_cell.angle_gamma   90.00
#
_symmetry.space_group_name_H-M   'P 1'
#
loop_
_entity.id
_entity.type
_entity.pdbx_description
1 polymer ?
#
loop_
_entity_poly.entity_id
_entity_poly.type
_entity_poly.pdbx_seq_one_letter_code
_entity_poly.pdbx_strand_id
1 'polypeptide(L)'
;MPELEVSYKTTSKQFLGRVTTSKESADFIRGLFNEGEIELQEQFIVLYLNQANKIIGYYKHSKGSINATVADIRIVLGTALKCLATSIVVSHNHPSGNLHPSAADKVLTENLKQSAALMNIKLLDHVIITKDGQTSFADEGLLGIKTYDQHTAFVQKVTEALEQKTKHNKLSLEKLAQTFGITDKTEVKELTELAIIKTARILAHSAGNVKERFDKIVELYHAQVNLSHRTSQSILLQQYSTPAPIGYLAGIFCEVDKLKEKGGYAFEPSAGNGLLTIAGEPERFYVNELDNFRNQNLKTQGFANVWNRDATQAFFDVQGNFNAVITNPPFGTAEKKVMYDTYSIKPLEHVMALRALDCMAQDGKAAIIIGGHTNWDDKGRIQAGKNRIFFNYLYSRYHVCDVININGAKLYSRQGTSFDVRLILINGRKLKPEGAASLFNPLKDVEVKTFDELFNRVMDAMDAVTNNTFMKPTNTLEREAIELQKLFTTTELISRFDNPPPQEGLGEALNPPYQPACESSVVLNTQVPDSMAFETRTAIQSIKEAVGGDIDNFVRHRLKYPNK
;
A
#
# COMPACT_ATOMS: atom_id res chain seq x y z
N MET A 1 -32.65 -48.89 24.95
CA MET A 1 -31.75 -47.78 24.57
C MET A 1 -31.90 -47.56 23.07
N PRO A 2 -31.86 -46.31 22.56
CA PRO A 2 -31.73 -46.13 21.13
C PRO A 2 -30.37 -46.67 20.67
N GLU A 3 -30.40 -47.66 19.78
CA GLU A 3 -29.24 -48.16 19.05
C GLU A 3 -29.22 -47.47 17.68
N LEU A 4 -28.09 -46.88 17.31
CA LEU A 4 -27.91 -46.23 16.02
C LEU A 4 -27.16 -47.18 15.09
N GLU A 5 -27.86 -47.73 14.09
CA GLU A 5 -27.26 -48.52 13.03
C GLU A 5 -26.82 -47.61 11.87
N VAL A 6 -25.52 -47.62 11.54
CA VAL A 6 -24.96 -46.89 10.40
C VAL A 6 -24.65 -47.90 9.30
N SER A 7 -25.38 -47.86 8.18
CA SER A 7 -25.10 -48.70 7.02
C SER A 7 -24.81 -47.85 5.77
N TYR A 8 -23.78 -48.26 5.01
CA TYR A 8 -23.41 -47.71 3.71
C TYR A 8 -23.49 -48.84 2.68
N LYS A 9 -24.34 -48.69 1.66
CA LYS A 9 -24.54 -49.68 0.60
C LYS A 9 -24.18 -49.06 -0.76
N THR A 10 -23.09 -49.52 -1.36
CA THR A 10 -22.73 -49.16 -2.74
C THR A 10 -23.57 -50.00 -3.71
N THR A 11 -24.63 -49.42 -4.27
CA THR A 11 -25.59 -50.17 -5.09
C THR A 11 -25.16 -50.35 -6.55
N SER A 12 -24.09 -49.71 -7.01
CA SER A 12 -23.64 -49.79 -8.41
C SER A 12 -22.14 -49.97 -8.55
N LYS A 13 -21.71 -50.95 -9.37
CA LYS A 13 -20.34 -51.06 -9.92
C LYS A 13 -19.99 -49.91 -10.90
N GLN A 14 -20.79 -48.85 -10.95
CA GLN A 14 -20.64 -47.78 -11.93
C GLN A 14 -19.55 -46.82 -11.45
N PHE A 15 -18.46 -46.78 -12.20
CA PHE A 15 -17.39 -45.81 -11.99
C PHE A 15 -17.93 -44.41 -12.32
N LEU A 16 -18.07 -43.56 -11.30
CA LEU A 16 -18.55 -42.18 -11.45
C LEU A 16 -17.48 -41.22 -12.01
N GLY A 17 -16.28 -41.73 -12.31
CA GLY A 17 -15.16 -40.93 -12.79
C GLY A 17 -14.13 -40.61 -11.71
N ARG A 18 -13.12 -39.86 -12.12
CA ARG A 18 -12.06 -39.30 -11.29
C ARG A 18 -12.00 -37.81 -11.57
N VAL A 19 -11.79 -37.02 -10.53
CA VAL A 19 -11.56 -35.57 -10.65
C VAL A 19 -10.11 -35.26 -10.32
N THR A 20 -9.42 -34.66 -11.28
CA THR A 20 -8.02 -34.24 -11.20
C THR A 20 -7.84 -32.75 -11.49
N THR A 21 -8.84 -32.12 -12.11
CA THR A 21 -8.86 -30.68 -12.36
C THR A 21 -10.12 -30.02 -11.80
N SER A 22 -10.06 -28.71 -11.56
CA SER A 22 -11.22 -27.88 -11.19
C SER A 22 -12.32 -27.96 -12.26
N LYS A 23 -11.93 -27.99 -13.54
CA LYS A 23 -12.84 -28.13 -14.67
C LYS A 23 -13.60 -29.46 -14.65
N GLU A 24 -12.92 -30.58 -14.44
CA GLU A 24 -13.60 -31.89 -14.33
C GLU A 24 -14.59 -31.92 -13.17
N SER A 25 -14.24 -31.27 -12.06
CA SER A 25 -15.13 -31.14 -10.90
C SER A 25 -16.36 -30.32 -11.25
N ALA A 26 -16.16 -29.16 -11.87
CA ALA A 26 -17.24 -28.29 -12.31
C ALA A 26 -18.15 -28.96 -13.35
N ASP A 27 -17.58 -29.64 -14.34
CA ASP A 27 -18.33 -30.33 -15.40
C ASP A 27 -19.19 -31.47 -14.83
N PHE A 28 -18.62 -32.27 -13.92
CA PHE A 28 -19.37 -33.32 -13.22
C PHE A 28 -20.53 -32.72 -12.42
N ILE A 29 -20.27 -31.67 -11.63
CA ILE A 29 -21.29 -31.03 -10.79
C ILE A 29 -22.36 -30.36 -11.64
N ARG A 30 -21.98 -29.71 -12.76
CA ARG A 30 -22.91 -29.09 -13.70
C ARG A 30 -23.88 -30.13 -14.29
N GLY A 31 -23.39 -31.34 -14.55
CA GLY A 31 -24.22 -32.48 -14.95
C GLY A 31 -25.22 -32.99 -13.88
N LEU A 32 -25.11 -32.53 -12.63
CA LEU A 32 -26.06 -32.87 -11.56
C LEU A 32 -27.24 -31.90 -11.46
N PHE A 33 -27.18 -30.74 -12.11
CA PHE A 33 -28.29 -29.79 -12.16
C PHE A 33 -29.31 -30.21 -13.21
N ASN A 34 -30.61 -30.02 -12.92
CA ASN A 34 -31.63 -30.14 -13.96
C ASN A 34 -31.61 -28.88 -14.84
N GLU A 35 -32.19 -28.98 -16.04
CA GLU A 35 -32.28 -27.87 -16.98
C GLU A 35 -32.96 -26.64 -16.34
N GLY A 36 -32.30 -25.48 -16.40
CA GLY A 36 -32.78 -24.23 -15.80
C GLY A 36 -32.59 -24.08 -14.29
N GLU A 37 -32.09 -25.08 -13.54
CA GLU A 37 -31.93 -24.97 -12.08
C GLU A 37 -30.81 -24.01 -11.65
N ILE A 38 -29.74 -23.88 -12.45
CA ILE A 38 -28.55 -23.08 -12.11
C ILE A 38 -28.90 -21.58 -11.94
N GLU A 39 -29.83 -21.07 -12.74
CA GLU A 39 -30.26 -19.66 -12.71
C GLU A 39 -31.45 -19.42 -11.78
N LEU A 40 -32.08 -20.50 -11.27
CA LEU A 40 -33.31 -20.41 -10.48
C LEU A 40 -33.03 -20.15 -8.99
N GLN A 41 -32.15 -20.97 -8.40
CA GLN A 41 -31.83 -20.89 -6.98
C GLN A 41 -30.47 -21.51 -6.70
N GLU A 42 -29.82 -21.01 -5.65
CA GLU A 42 -28.54 -21.53 -5.19
C GLU A 42 -28.71 -22.93 -4.56
N GLN A 43 -27.82 -23.86 -4.93
CA GLN A 43 -27.77 -25.22 -4.41
C GLN A 43 -26.34 -25.53 -3.98
N PHE A 44 -26.16 -26.06 -2.78
CA PHE A 44 -24.86 -26.51 -2.30
C PHE A 44 -24.70 -28.01 -2.57
N ILE A 45 -23.68 -28.39 -3.34
CA ILE A 45 -23.41 -29.78 -3.73
C ILE A 45 -22.01 -30.17 -3.27
N VAL A 46 -21.91 -31.35 -2.66
CA VAL A 46 -20.66 -31.95 -2.19
C VAL A 46 -20.35 -33.21 -2.99
N LEU A 47 -19.13 -33.30 -3.51
CA LEU A 47 -18.56 -34.54 -4.03
C LEU A 47 -17.68 -35.20 -2.97
N TYR A 48 -17.85 -36.51 -2.81
CA TYR A 48 -17.05 -37.34 -1.91
C TYR A 48 -16.08 -38.20 -2.72
N LEU A 49 -14.83 -38.24 -2.29
CA LEU A 49 -13.72 -38.81 -3.03
C LEU A 49 -12.90 -39.77 -2.17
N ASN A 50 -12.34 -40.80 -2.80
CA ASN A 50 -11.34 -41.66 -2.17
C ASN A 50 -9.90 -41.16 -2.40
N GLN A 51 -8.89 -41.88 -1.89
CA GLN A 51 -7.49 -41.45 -1.93
C GLN A 51 -6.94 -41.28 -3.36
N ALA A 52 -7.54 -41.95 -4.35
CA ALA A 52 -7.19 -41.83 -5.75
C ALA A 52 -7.99 -40.73 -6.46
N ASN A 53 -8.71 -39.86 -5.73
CA ASN A 53 -9.66 -38.86 -6.23
C ASN A 53 -10.76 -39.45 -7.14
N LYS A 54 -11.13 -40.72 -6.92
CA LYS A 54 -12.30 -41.31 -7.60
C LYS A 54 -13.57 -40.86 -6.86
N ILE A 55 -14.59 -40.47 -7.62
CA ILE A 55 -15.88 -40.07 -7.07
C ILE A 55 -16.55 -41.32 -6.51
N ILE A 56 -16.78 -41.31 -5.19
CA ILE A 56 -17.49 -42.38 -4.49
C ILE A 56 -18.97 -42.04 -4.27
N GLY A 57 -19.33 -40.76 -4.38
CA GLY A 57 -20.71 -40.29 -4.33
C GLY A 57 -20.80 -38.76 -4.33
N TYR A 58 -22.01 -38.24 -4.39
CA TYR A 58 -22.31 -36.82 -4.23
C TYR A 58 -23.52 -36.63 -3.32
N TYR A 59 -23.64 -35.45 -2.72
CA TYR A 59 -24.78 -35.05 -1.90
C TYR A 59 -25.20 -33.62 -2.22
N LYS A 60 -26.47 -33.45 -2.59
CA LYS A 60 -27.11 -32.13 -2.69
C LYS A 60 -27.49 -31.71 -1.26
N HIS A 61 -26.62 -30.94 -0.62
CA HIS A 61 -26.70 -30.62 0.80
C HIS A 61 -27.85 -29.66 1.12
N SER A 62 -27.97 -28.57 0.37
CA SER A 62 -29.05 -27.60 0.56
C SER A 62 -29.49 -27.00 -0.76
N LYS A 63 -30.77 -26.60 -0.81
CA LYS A 63 -31.34 -25.70 -1.81
C LYS A 63 -31.72 -24.42 -1.06
N GLY A 64 -31.12 -23.31 -1.44
CA GLY A 64 -31.22 -22.03 -0.72
C GLY A 64 -32.57 -21.35 -0.90
N SER A 65 -32.78 -20.26 -0.14
CA SER A 65 -33.80 -19.25 -0.46
C SER A 65 -33.19 -18.16 -1.34
N ILE A 66 -33.99 -17.19 -1.80
CA ILE A 66 -33.59 -16.09 -2.69
C ILE A 66 -32.33 -15.32 -2.21
N ASN A 67 -31.97 -15.38 -0.92
CA ASN A 67 -30.92 -14.53 -0.33
C ASN A 67 -29.61 -15.22 0.13
N ALA A 68 -29.47 -16.56 0.13
CA ALA A 68 -28.22 -17.32 0.31
C ALA A 68 -28.49 -18.82 0.62
N THR A 69 -27.49 -19.70 0.40
CA THR A 69 -27.44 -21.03 1.01
C THR A 69 -26.74 -21.06 2.36
N VAL A 70 -27.31 -21.81 3.32
CA VAL A 70 -26.63 -22.19 4.57
C VAL A 70 -26.15 -23.64 4.41
N ALA A 71 -24.84 -23.86 4.41
CA ALA A 71 -24.24 -25.19 4.42
C ALA A 71 -23.84 -25.57 5.85
N ASP A 72 -24.37 -26.69 6.36
CA ASP A 72 -24.04 -27.20 7.69
C ASP A 72 -22.84 -28.17 7.57
N ILE A 73 -21.69 -27.69 8.02
CA ILE A 73 -20.40 -28.41 8.01
C ILE A 73 -20.52 -29.78 8.69
N ARG A 74 -21.34 -29.92 9.75
CA ARG A 74 -21.47 -31.19 10.48
C ARG A 74 -22.12 -32.26 9.63
N ILE A 75 -23.08 -31.88 8.77
CA ILE A 75 -23.74 -32.82 7.86
C ILE A 75 -22.80 -33.18 6.71
N VAL A 76 -22.07 -32.20 6.16
CA VAL A 76 -21.07 -32.43 5.12
C VAL A 76 -20.02 -33.45 5.58
N LEU A 77 -19.45 -33.23 6.76
CA LEU A 77 -18.42 -34.10 7.34
C LEU A 77 -18.99 -35.42 7.87
N GLY A 78 -20.17 -35.41 8.50
CA GLY A 78 -20.85 -36.62 8.93
C GLY A 78 -21.14 -37.57 7.77
N THR A 79 -21.49 -37.02 6.61
CA THR A 79 -21.67 -37.80 5.37
C THR A 79 -20.32 -38.30 4.85
N ALA A 80 -19.28 -37.45 4.84
CA ALA A 80 -17.93 -37.85 4.46
C ALA A 80 -17.41 -39.05 5.28
N LEU A 81 -17.61 -39.02 6.60
CA LEU A 81 -17.25 -40.11 7.50
C LEU A 81 -18.06 -41.38 7.21
N LYS A 82 -19.37 -41.25 7.00
CA LYS A 82 -20.26 -42.39 6.68
C LYS A 82 -19.89 -43.09 5.37
N CYS A 83 -19.43 -42.35 4.36
CA CYS A 83 -18.99 -42.92 3.09
C CYS A 83 -17.48 -43.19 3.02
N LEU A 84 -16.74 -43.01 4.13
CA LEU A 84 -15.28 -43.18 4.19
C LEU A 84 -14.53 -42.36 3.14
N ALA A 85 -14.99 -41.14 2.88
CA ALA A 85 -14.30 -40.21 2.00
C ALA A 85 -12.97 -39.77 2.62
N THR A 86 -11.92 -39.69 1.81
CA THR A 86 -10.62 -39.12 2.22
C THR A 86 -10.45 -37.68 1.75
N SER A 87 -11.28 -37.26 0.80
CA SER A 87 -11.31 -35.91 0.27
C SER A 87 -12.73 -35.52 -0.15
N ILE A 88 -12.98 -34.22 -0.18
CA ILE A 88 -14.23 -33.62 -0.64
C ILE A 88 -13.96 -32.47 -1.60
N VAL A 89 -14.87 -32.26 -2.53
CA VAL A 89 -15.02 -31.00 -3.29
C VAL A 89 -16.39 -30.46 -2.96
N VAL A 90 -16.48 -29.18 -2.63
CA VAL A 90 -17.77 -28.51 -2.43
C VAL A 90 -18.05 -27.52 -3.53
N SER A 91 -19.31 -27.17 -3.70
CA SER A 91 -19.74 -26.24 -4.72
C SER A 91 -21.06 -25.60 -4.37
N HIS A 92 -21.27 -24.41 -4.92
CA HIS A 92 -22.58 -23.80 -5.04
C HIS A 92 -22.69 -23.04 -6.37
N ASN A 93 -23.92 -22.83 -6.83
CA ASN A 93 -24.15 -22.01 -8.01
C ASN A 93 -24.53 -20.58 -7.62
N HIS A 94 -24.11 -19.59 -8.42
CA HIS A 94 -24.60 -18.22 -8.30
C HIS A 94 -25.66 -17.95 -9.37
N PRO A 95 -26.96 -17.90 -9.03
CA PRO A 95 -28.02 -17.57 -9.98
C PRO A 95 -27.83 -16.20 -10.64
N SER A 96 -27.15 -15.27 -9.95
CA SER A 96 -26.83 -13.92 -10.44
C SER A 96 -25.82 -13.89 -11.59
N GLY A 97 -25.13 -14.99 -11.86
CA GLY A 97 -24.05 -15.05 -12.85
C GLY A 97 -22.71 -14.47 -12.37
N ASN A 98 -22.62 -13.94 -11.14
CA ASN A 98 -21.36 -13.42 -10.61
C ASN A 98 -20.40 -14.57 -10.29
N LEU A 99 -19.18 -14.51 -10.81
CA LEU A 99 -18.13 -15.50 -10.54
C LEU A 99 -17.29 -15.16 -9.29
N HIS A 100 -17.43 -13.94 -8.76
CA HIS A 100 -16.69 -13.56 -7.56
C HIS A 100 -17.29 -14.17 -6.29
N PRO A 101 -16.47 -14.86 -5.46
CA PRO A 101 -16.90 -15.39 -4.18
C PRO A 101 -17.23 -14.26 -3.20
N SER A 102 -18.35 -14.42 -2.49
CA SER A 102 -18.76 -13.53 -1.41
C SER A 102 -17.88 -13.70 -0.16
N ALA A 103 -17.96 -12.76 0.78
CA ALA A 103 -17.29 -12.89 2.07
C ALA A 103 -17.80 -14.11 2.86
N ALA A 104 -19.10 -14.42 2.75
CA ALA A 104 -19.69 -15.59 3.39
C ALA A 104 -19.12 -16.89 2.82
N ASP A 105 -18.91 -16.97 1.50
CA ASP A 105 -18.32 -18.14 0.86
C ASP A 105 -16.91 -18.39 1.37
N LYS A 106 -16.09 -17.33 1.49
CA LYS A 106 -14.72 -17.41 2.02
C LYS A 106 -14.70 -17.92 3.45
N VAL A 107 -15.57 -17.38 4.32
CA VAL A 107 -15.69 -17.80 5.73
C VAL A 107 -16.15 -19.26 5.82
N LEU A 108 -17.18 -19.64 5.07
CA LEU A 108 -17.68 -21.02 5.02
C LEU A 108 -16.58 -21.99 4.59
N THR A 109 -15.85 -21.64 3.53
CA THR A 109 -14.75 -22.46 2.98
C THR A 109 -13.67 -22.71 4.03
N GLU A 110 -13.22 -21.65 4.71
CA GLU A 110 -12.15 -21.78 5.70
C GLU A 110 -12.60 -22.59 6.91
N ASN A 111 -13.82 -22.35 7.42
CA ASN A 111 -14.39 -23.14 8.52
C ASN A 111 -14.53 -24.62 8.16
N LEU A 112 -15.02 -24.92 6.96
CA LEU A 112 -15.16 -26.29 6.46
C LEU A 112 -13.80 -26.96 6.33
N LYS A 113 -12.81 -26.27 5.75
CA LYS A 113 -11.45 -26.77 5.58
C LYS A 113 -10.79 -27.12 6.91
N GLN A 114 -10.86 -26.22 7.90
CA GLN A 114 -10.31 -26.47 9.23
C GLN A 114 -10.99 -27.67 9.89
N SER A 115 -12.32 -27.74 9.80
CA SER A 115 -13.10 -28.84 10.37
C SER A 115 -12.82 -30.18 9.69
N ALA A 116 -12.68 -30.20 8.35
CA ALA A 116 -12.34 -31.38 7.57
C ALA A 116 -10.93 -31.89 7.92
N ALA A 117 -9.97 -30.98 8.08
CA ALA A 117 -8.60 -31.32 8.44
C ALA A 117 -8.50 -32.03 9.80
N LEU A 118 -9.31 -31.61 10.79
CA LEU A 118 -9.38 -32.30 12.09
C LEU A 118 -9.84 -33.76 11.98
N MET A 119 -10.58 -34.10 10.93
CA MET A 119 -11.06 -35.45 10.65
C MET A 119 -10.20 -36.19 9.61
N ASN A 120 -9.03 -35.65 9.25
CA ASN A 120 -8.15 -36.16 8.21
C ASN A 120 -8.83 -36.30 6.83
N ILE A 121 -9.76 -35.39 6.53
CA ILE A 121 -10.43 -35.27 5.23
C ILE A 121 -9.93 -34.00 4.55
N LYS A 122 -9.48 -34.11 3.29
CA LYS A 122 -8.98 -32.95 2.54
C LYS A 122 -10.11 -32.25 1.78
N LEU A 123 -10.32 -30.95 2.01
CA LEU A 123 -11.08 -30.11 1.09
C LEU A 123 -10.18 -29.79 -0.12
N LEU A 124 -10.48 -30.39 -1.28
CA LEU A 124 -9.67 -30.23 -2.49
C LEU A 124 -10.04 -28.98 -3.28
N ASP A 125 -11.34 -28.69 -3.35
CA ASP A 125 -11.81 -27.48 -4.03
C ASP A 125 -13.12 -26.95 -3.43
N HIS A 126 -13.37 -25.66 -3.63
CA HIS A 126 -14.68 -25.04 -3.56
C HIS A 126 -14.97 -24.38 -4.91
N VAL A 127 -15.94 -24.92 -5.66
CA VAL A 127 -16.27 -24.48 -7.01
C VAL A 127 -17.57 -23.67 -7.01
N ILE A 128 -17.50 -22.41 -7.46
CA ILE A 128 -18.68 -21.61 -7.79
C ILE A 128 -19.05 -21.88 -9.24
N ILE A 129 -20.32 -22.18 -9.50
CA ILE A 129 -20.84 -22.47 -10.85
C ILE A 129 -21.84 -21.39 -11.27
N THR A 130 -21.72 -20.91 -12.49
CA THR A 130 -22.76 -20.09 -13.15
C THR A 130 -23.20 -20.77 -14.44
N LYS A 131 -24.22 -20.21 -15.09
CA LYS A 131 -24.69 -20.69 -16.40
C LYS A 131 -23.54 -20.81 -17.40
N ASP A 132 -22.72 -19.76 -17.50
CA ASP A 132 -21.72 -19.60 -18.54
C ASP A 132 -20.27 -19.78 -18.05
N GLY A 133 -20.05 -20.05 -16.75
CA GLY A 133 -18.70 -20.09 -16.19
C GLY A 133 -18.57 -20.77 -14.84
N GLN A 134 -17.35 -20.79 -14.31
CA GLN A 134 -17.06 -21.31 -12.98
C GLN A 134 -15.83 -20.62 -12.38
N THR A 135 -15.75 -20.63 -11.06
CA THR A 135 -14.58 -20.17 -10.30
C THR A 135 -14.19 -21.23 -9.29
N SER A 136 -12.91 -21.57 -9.27
CA SER A 136 -12.33 -22.52 -8.31
C SER A 136 -11.56 -21.76 -7.25
N PHE A 137 -11.86 -22.02 -5.97
CA PHE A 137 -11.07 -21.44 -4.89
C PHE A 137 -9.65 -22.04 -4.86
N ALA A 138 -9.43 -23.24 -5.39
CA ALA A 138 -8.10 -23.80 -5.55
C ALA A 138 -7.28 -23.00 -6.59
N ASP A 139 -7.85 -22.77 -7.77
CA ASP A 139 -7.19 -22.05 -8.87
C ASP A 139 -6.93 -20.58 -8.52
N GLU A 140 -7.85 -19.96 -7.78
CA GLU A 140 -7.72 -18.57 -7.29
C GLU A 140 -6.78 -18.43 -6.08
N GLY A 141 -6.27 -19.53 -5.52
CA GLY A 141 -5.42 -19.54 -4.33
C GLY A 141 -6.16 -19.22 -3.02
N LEU A 142 -7.50 -19.23 -3.05
CA LEU A 142 -8.37 -18.85 -1.94
C LEU A 142 -8.57 -19.97 -0.89
N LEU A 143 -8.33 -21.23 -1.25
CA LEU A 143 -8.43 -22.33 -0.28
C LEU A 143 -7.29 -22.34 0.73
N GLY A 144 -6.22 -21.57 0.53
CA GLY A 144 -5.04 -21.60 1.40
C GLY A 144 -4.60 -23.03 1.74
N ILE A 145 -4.70 -23.97 0.77
CA ILE A 145 -4.50 -25.40 0.99
C ILE A 145 -3.09 -25.56 1.54
N LYS A 146 -2.98 -25.81 2.85
CA LYS A 146 -1.81 -26.42 3.49
C LYS A 146 -1.78 -27.91 3.14
N THR A 147 -1.85 -28.24 1.85
CA THR A 147 -1.02 -29.32 1.35
C THR A 147 0.39 -28.88 1.68
N TYR A 148 1.27 -29.80 2.06
CA TYR A 148 2.70 -29.52 1.99
C TYR A 148 3.03 -29.28 0.52
N ASP A 149 2.68 -28.09 0.04
CA ASP A 149 3.16 -27.51 -1.17
C ASP A 149 4.68 -27.48 -1.00
N GLN A 150 5.35 -28.12 -1.93
CA GLN A 150 6.80 -28.27 -1.92
C GLN A 150 7.47 -26.90 -1.83
N HIS A 151 6.85 -25.86 -2.41
CA HIS A 151 7.32 -24.48 -2.33
C HIS A 151 7.17 -23.91 -0.92
N THR A 152 5.99 -24.03 -0.32
CA THR A 152 5.74 -23.60 1.06
C THR A 152 6.67 -24.30 2.05
N ALA A 153 6.89 -25.60 1.90
CA ALA A 153 7.81 -26.37 2.74
C ALA A 153 9.27 -25.93 2.57
N PHE A 154 9.70 -25.68 1.33
CA PHE A 154 11.02 -25.12 1.05
C PHE A 154 11.19 -23.72 1.65
N VAL A 155 10.23 -22.81 1.45
CA VAL A 155 10.22 -21.45 2.01
C VAL A 155 10.31 -21.49 3.53
N GLN A 156 9.54 -22.35 4.19
CA GLN A 156 9.60 -22.54 5.63
C GLN A 156 10.99 -23.02 6.06
N LYS A 157 11.57 -23.99 5.35
CA LYS A 157 12.90 -24.51 5.67
C LYS A 157 14.00 -23.44 5.53
N VAL A 158 13.92 -22.60 4.51
CA VAL A 158 14.83 -21.47 4.33
C VAL A 158 14.62 -20.41 5.43
N THR A 159 13.37 -20.15 5.82
CA THR A 159 13.04 -19.23 6.91
C THR A 159 13.65 -19.69 8.24
N GLU A 160 13.47 -20.96 8.60
CA GLU A 160 14.10 -21.58 9.79
C GLU A 160 15.63 -21.46 9.76
N ALA A 161 16.25 -21.67 8.59
CA ALA A 161 17.69 -21.54 8.43
C ALA A 161 18.17 -20.10 8.65
N LEU A 162 17.42 -19.09 8.17
CA LEU A 162 17.71 -17.67 8.39
C LEU A 162 17.60 -17.31 9.87
N GLU A 163 16.57 -17.78 10.57
CA GLU A 163 16.38 -17.57 12.01
C GLU A 163 17.52 -18.18 12.83
N GLN A 164 17.98 -19.38 12.45
CA GLN A 164 19.11 -20.05 13.07
C GLN A 164 20.48 -19.50 12.63
N LYS A 165 20.52 -18.47 11.78
CA LYS A 165 21.73 -17.89 11.17
C LYS A 165 22.59 -18.92 10.44
N THR A 166 21.95 -19.97 9.91
CA THR A 166 22.59 -21.00 9.10
C THR A 166 22.96 -20.41 7.74
N LYS A 167 24.25 -20.40 7.41
CA LYS A 167 24.73 -19.85 6.15
C LYS A 167 24.49 -20.83 5.02
N HIS A 168 23.64 -20.44 4.08
CA HIS A 168 23.53 -21.09 2.79
C HIS A 168 24.34 -20.34 1.73
N ASN A 169 24.78 -21.08 0.71
CA ASN A 169 25.18 -20.54 -0.58
C ASN A 169 24.23 -21.06 -1.67
N LYS A 170 24.37 -20.54 -2.89
CA LYS A 170 23.52 -20.92 -4.03
C LYS A 170 23.42 -22.45 -4.22
N LEU A 171 24.54 -23.14 -4.28
CA LEU A 171 24.57 -24.59 -4.50
C LEU A 171 23.88 -25.35 -3.36
N SER A 172 24.03 -24.90 -2.12
CA SER A 172 23.35 -25.52 -0.99
C SER A 172 21.84 -25.28 -1.00
N LEU A 173 21.37 -24.12 -1.47
CA LEU A 173 19.94 -23.86 -1.65
C LEU A 173 19.34 -24.65 -2.81
N GLU A 174 20.03 -24.73 -3.95
CA GLU A 174 19.58 -25.54 -5.09
C GLU A 174 19.49 -27.03 -4.69
N LYS A 175 20.48 -27.55 -3.95
CA LYS A 175 20.43 -28.92 -3.40
C LYS A 175 19.30 -29.10 -2.39
N LEU A 176 19.07 -28.12 -1.52
CA LEU A 176 17.96 -28.16 -0.56
C LEU A 176 16.63 -28.15 -1.29
N ALA A 177 16.45 -27.28 -2.28
CA ALA A 177 15.23 -27.19 -3.07
C ALA A 177 14.93 -28.48 -3.84
N GLN A 178 15.97 -29.15 -4.36
CA GLN A 178 15.85 -30.48 -4.99
C GLN A 178 15.25 -31.53 -4.04
N THR A 179 15.50 -31.46 -2.73
CA THR A 179 14.88 -32.41 -1.77
C THR A 179 13.37 -32.20 -1.63
N PHE A 180 12.88 -31.03 -2.05
CA PHE A 180 11.45 -30.72 -2.14
C PHE A 180 10.92 -30.93 -3.56
N GLY A 181 11.73 -31.38 -4.53
CA GLY A 181 11.30 -31.56 -5.93
C GLY A 181 11.39 -30.31 -6.79
N ILE A 182 11.93 -29.20 -6.26
CA ILE A 182 12.09 -27.94 -6.97
C ILE A 182 13.42 -27.96 -7.71
N THR A 183 13.37 -27.93 -9.04
CA THR A 183 14.57 -28.02 -9.89
C THR A 183 14.82 -26.77 -10.74
N ASP A 184 13.79 -25.94 -10.94
CA ASP A 184 13.94 -24.68 -11.68
C ASP A 184 14.68 -23.64 -10.83
N LYS A 185 15.80 -23.13 -11.36
CA LYS A 185 16.68 -22.21 -10.63
C LYS A 185 16.05 -20.83 -10.41
N THR A 186 15.14 -20.41 -11.27
CA THR A 186 14.40 -19.16 -11.12
C THR A 186 13.41 -19.30 -9.98
N GLU A 187 12.67 -20.41 -9.94
CA GLU A 187 11.76 -20.75 -8.84
C GLU A 187 12.47 -20.82 -7.48
N VAL A 188 13.63 -21.49 -7.41
CA VAL A 188 14.46 -21.51 -6.18
C VAL A 188 14.82 -20.10 -5.72
N LYS A 189 15.20 -19.22 -6.66
CA LYS A 189 15.53 -17.83 -6.34
C LYS A 189 14.31 -17.08 -5.80
N GLU A 190 13.19 -17.12 -6.51
CA GLU A 190 11.95 -16.41 -6.12
C GLU A 190 11.43 -16.88 -4.75
N LEU A 191 11.48 -18.19 -4.47
CA LEU A 191 11.09 -18.74 -3.18
C LEU A 191 12.08 -18.40 -2.06
N THR A 192 13.37 -18.32 -2.37
CA THR A 192 14.38 -17.85 -1.41
C THR A 192 14.16 -16.37 -1.07
N GLU A 193 13.85 -15.55 -2.07
CA GLU A 193 13.48 -14.14 -1.86
C GLU A 193 12.21 -14.02 -1.00
N LEU A 194 11.19 -14.86 -1.25
CA LEU A 194 9.99 -14.90 -0.43
C LEU A 194 10.29 -15.25 1.03
N ALA A 195 11.20 -16.19 1.30
CA ALA A 195 11.63 -16.53 2.66
C ALA A 195 12.29 -15.33 3.36
N ILE A 196 13.20 -14.63 2.67
CA ILE A 196 13.85 -13.41 3.18
C ILE A 196 12.81 -12.33 3.50
N ILE A 197 11.82 -12.14 2.64
CA ILE A 197 10.74 -11.14 2.84
C ILE A 197 9.90 -11.49 4.07
N LYS A 198 9.55 -12.78 4.24
CA LYS A 198 8.80 -13.23 5.43
C LYS A 198 9.60 -12.99 6.72
N THR A 199 10.88 -13.35 6.75
CA THR A 199 11.75 -13.07 7.90
C THR A 199 11.89 -11.56 8.14
N ALA A 200 12.12 -10.76 7.10
CA ALA A 200 12.25 -9.31 7.23
C ALA A 200 10.98 -8.65 7.76
N ARG A 201 9.80 -9.09 7.31
CA ARG A 201 8.50 -8.62 7.83
C ARG A 201 8.34 -8.98 9.31
N ILE A 202 8.68 -10.19 9.73
CA ILE A 202 8.64 -10.57 11.16
C ILE A 202 9.52 -9.63 11.99
N LEU A 203 10.73 -9.30 11.51
CA LEU A 203 11.64 -8.37 12.21
C LEU A 203 11.10 -6.93 12.23
N ALA A 204 10.49 -6.47 11.13
CA ALA A 204 9.87 -5.15 11.01
C ALA A 204 8.67 -4.93 11.96
N HIS A 205 8.00 -6.01 12.36
CA HIS A 205 6.89 -6.01 13.32
C HIS A 205 7.30 -6.53 14.71
N SER A 206 8.58 -6.83 14.92
CA SER A 206 9.09 -7.28 16.22
C SER A 206 9.11 -6.14 17.24
N ALA A 207 9.13 -6.48 18.53
CA ALA A 207 9.27 -5.48 19.59
C ALA A 207 10.55 -4.65 19.43
N GLY A 208 10.43 -3.35 19.71
CA GLY A 208 11.52 -2.38 19.67
C GLY A 208 11.16 -1.09 18.93
N ASN A 209 12.02 -0.09 19.05
CA ASN A 209 11.88 1.16 18.31
C ASN A 209 12.25 0.99 16.82
N VAL A 210 12.07 2.03 16.02
CA VAL A 210 12.33 2.00 14.56
C VAL A 210 13.77 1.60 14.25
N LYS A 211 14.76 2.09 15.02
CA LYS A 211 16.19 1.82 14.82
C LYS A 211 16.54 0.38 15.20
N GLU A 212 16.05 -0.12 16.33
CA GLU A 212 16.28 -1.51 16.76
C GLU A 212 15.74 -2.52 15.74
N ARG A 213 14.55 -2.27 15.19
CA ARG A 213 13.98 -3.10 14.13
C ARG A 213 14.79 -2.99 12.83
N PHE A 214 15.23 -1.78 12.46
CA PHE A 214 16.09 -1.57 11.31
C PHE A 214 17.42 -2.33 11.43
N ASP A 215 18.08 -2.28 12.59
CA ASP A 215 19.36 -2.94 12.81
C ASP A 215 19.25 -4.47 12.70
N LYS A 216 18.16 -5.06 13.19
CA LYS A 216 17.84 -6.49 12.96
C LYS A 216 17.68 -6.82 11.47
N ILE A 217 17.04 -5.95 10.70
CA ILE A 217 16.85 -6.14 9.24
C ILE A 217 18.19 -5.97 8.50
N VAL A 218 19.07 -5.06 8.94
CA VAL A 218 20.44 -4.93 8.42
C VAL A 218 21.26 -6.18 8.74
N GLU A 219 21.13 -6.74 9.95
CA GLU A 219 21.77 -8.01 10.30
C GLU A 219 21.29 -9.15 9.38
N LEU A 220 19.97 -9.25 9.13
CA LEU A 220 19.40 -10.19 8.18
C LEU A 220 20.01 -10.01 6.78
N TYR A 221 20.14 -8.78 6.28
CA TYR A 221 20.78 -8.48 5.00
C TYR A 221 22.24 -8.94 4.94
N HIS A 222 22.98 -8.91 6.05
CA HIS A 222 24.35 -9.42 6.09
C HIS A 222 24.44 -10.93 6.26
N ALA A 223 23.43 -11.57 6.86
CA ALA A 223 23.34 -13.00 7.05
C ALA A 223 22.77 -13.77 5.83
N GLN A 224 21.95 -13.12 5.02
CA GLN A 224 21.28 -13.75 3.87
C GLN A 224 22.25 -14.25 2.80
N VAL A 225 21.76 -15.20 2.00
CA VAL A 225 22.39 -15.67 0.75
C VAL A 225 22.60 -14.50 -0.21
N ASN A 226 23.73 -14.52 -0.92
CA ASN A 226 23.94 -13.60 -2.03
C ASN A 226 23.05 -14.01 -3.21
N LEU A 227 22.10 -13.14 -3.57
CA LEU A 227 21.11 -13.35 -4.63
C LEU A 227 21.60 -12.89 -6.01
N SER A 228 22.91 -12.72 -6.20
CA SER A 228 23.50 -12.11 -7.40
C SER A 228 23.30 -12.83 -8.73
N HIS A 229 22.56 -13.94 -8.74
CA HIS A 229 22.29 -14.68 -9.95
C HIS A 229 21.20 -14.03 -10.79
N ARG A 230 21.62 -13.68 -12.01
CA ARG A 230 20.82 -13.01 -13.01
C ARG A 230 20.38 -14.02 -14.07
N THR A 231 19.10 -14.02 -14.42
CA THR A 231 18.62 -14.57 -15.70
C THR A 231 18.96 -13.58 -16.82
N SER A 232 19.16 -14.04 -18.05
CA SER A 232 19.44 -13.17 -19.22
C SER A 232 18.42 -12.02 -19.32
N GLN A 233 17.16 -12.30 -18.96
CA GLN A 233 16.05 -11.35 -18.93
C GLN A 233 16.15 -10.33 -17.78
N SER A 234 16.52 -10.75 -16.56
CA SER A 234 16.75 -9.82 -15.44
C SER A 234 17.96 -8.89 -15.64
N ILE A 235 18.97 -9.32 -16.40
CA ILE A 235 20.08 -8.45 -16.83
C ILE A 235 19.58 -7.42 -17.83
N LEU A 236 18.84 -7.88 -18.84
CA LEU A 236 18.32 -7.05 -19.92
C LEU A 236 17.38 -5.95 -19.39
N LEU A 237 16.54 -6.30 -18.40
CA LEU A 237 15.54 -5.41 -17.80
C LEU A 237 16.06 -4.69 -16.53
N GLN A 238 17.31 -4.94 -16.13
CA GLN A 238 17.93 -4.43 -14.90
C GLN A 238 17.00 -4.52 -13.65
N GLN A 239 16.20 -5.58 -13.57
CA GLN A 239 15.27 -5.81 -12.47
C GLN A 239 16.02 -6.45 -11.31
N TYR A 240 16.33 -5.65 -10.28
CA TYR A 240 17.04 -6.10 -9.09
C TYR A 240 16.12 -6.05 -7.86
N SER A 241 16.24 -7.07 -7.01
CA SER A 241 15.57 -7.08 -5.70
C SER A 241 16.12 -5.95 -4.84
N THR A 242 15.26 -5.19 -4.18
CA THR A 242 15.71 -4.11 -3.29
C THR A 242 16.24 -4.71 -1.98
N PRO A 243 17.30 -4.18 -1.36
CA PRO A 243 17.70 -4.58 -0.01
C PRO A 243 16.56 -4.33 0.99
N ALA A 244 16.24 -5.31 1.83
CA ALA A 244 15.20 -5.20 2.87
C ALA A 244 15.34 -3.93 3.75
N PRO A 245 16.55 -3.51 4.19
CA PRO A 245 16.69 -2.26 4.96
C PRO A 245 16.16 -1.01 4.23
N ILE A 246 16.33 -0.94 2.90
CA ILE A 246 15.84 0.18 2.08
C ILE A 246 14.32 0.13 1.98
N GLY A 247 13.76 -1.06 1.74
CA GLY A 247 12.30 -1.26 1.71
C GLY A 247 11.64 -0.89 3.03
N TYR A 248 12.26 -1.28 4.16
CA TYR A 248 11.79 -0.90 5.49
C TYR A 248 11.78 0.62 5.68
N LEU A 249 12.88 1.33 5.37
CA LEU A 249 12.96 2.78 5.53
C LEU A 249 11.99 3.53 4.61
N ALA A 250 11.81 3.09 3.37
CA ALA A 250 10.80 3.63 2.46
C ALA A 250 9.39 3.51 3.04
N GLY A 251 9.08 2.37 3.66
CA GLY A 251 7.83 2.14 4.37
C GLY A 251 7.64 3.04 5.58
N ILE A 252 8.65 3.15 6.46
CA ILE A 252 8.59 4.00 7.65
C ILE A 252 8.39 5.47 7.29
N PHE A 253 9.09 5.98 6.26
CA PHE A 253 8.87 7.34 5.78
C PHE A 253 7.42 7.56 5.34
N CYS A 254 6.85 6.58 4.62
CA CYS A 254 5.46 6.62 4.16
C CYS A 254 4.42 6.31 5.25
N GLU A 255 4.86 6.02 6.47
CA GLU A 255 4.01 5.69 7.62
C GLU A 255 3.09 4.48 7.40
N VAL A 256 3.53 3.52 6.61
CA VAL A 256 2.72 2.31 6.32
C VAL A 256 2.52 1.42 7.55
N ASP A 257 3.41 1.52 8.53
CA ASP A 257 3.31 0.89 9.85
C ASP A 257 2.15 1.47 10.68
N LYS A 258 1.71 2.69 10.38
CA LYS A 258 0.63 3.39 11.11
C LYS A 258 -0.74 3.28 10.44
N LEU A 259 -0.83 2.70 9.23
CA LEU A 259 -2.09 2.61 8.47
C LEU A 259 -3.14 1.74 9.16
N LYS A 260 -2.73 0.80 10.00
CA LYS A 260 -3.67 -0.01 10.79
C LYS A 260 -4.48 0.85 11.77
N GLU A 261 -3.83 1.83 12.39
CA GLU A 261 -4.40 2.73 13.39
C GLU A 261 -5.06 3.96 12.74
N LYS A 262 -4.39 4.56 11.76
CA LYS A 262 -4.87 5.75 11.04
C LYS A 262 -5.99 5.44 10.04
N GLY A 263 -6.12 4.17 9.64
CA GLY A 263 -6.93 3.78 8.49
C GLY A 263 -6.24 4.11 7.16
N GLY A 264 -6.84 3.62 6.08
CA GLY A 264 -6.32 3.81 4.72
C GLY A 264 -5.50 2.63 4.19
N TYR A 265 -4.93 2.83 3.01
CA TYR A 265 -4.20 1.80 2.27
C TYR A 265 -2.94 2.35 1.61
N ALA A 266 -1.94 1.50 1.48
CA ALA A 266 -0.74 1.71 0.70
C ALA A 266 -0.84 1.02 -0.67
N PHE A 267 -0.12 1.53 -1.65
CA PHE A 267 -0.03 0.95 -2.98
C PHE A 267 1.41 0.72 -3.43
N GLU A 268 1.67 -0.49 -3.93
CA GLU A 268 2.91 -0.85 -4.61
C GLU A 268 2.61 -1.43 -6.02
N PRO A 269 2.89 -0.69 -7.10
CA PRO A 269 2.46 -1.04 -8.45
C PRO A 269 3.34 -2.10 -9.16
N SER A 270 4.47 -2.48 -8.57
CA SER A 270 5.49 -3.35 -9.19
C SER A 270 6.16 -4.24 -8.14
N ALA A 271 5.36 -5.10 -7.52
CA ALA A 271 5.63 -5.62 -6.19
C ALA A 271 6.70 -6.70 -6.08
N GLY A 272 6.97 -7.43 -7.15
CA GLY A 272 7.75 -8.66 -7.08
C GLY A 272 7.16 -9.60 -6.01
N ASN A 273 7.97 -10.02 -5.06
CA ASN A 273 7.51 -10.83 -3.92
C ASN A 273 7.03 -9.99 -2.71
N GLY A 274 6.95 -8.65 -2.84
CA GLY A 274 6.40 -7.74 -1.83
C GLY A 274 7.43 -7.17 -0.86
N LEU A 275 8.70 -7.02 -1.28
CA LEU A 275 9.78 -6.60 -0.38
C LEU A 275 9.61 -5.16 0.14
N LEU A 276 9.05 -4.25 -0.65
CA LEU A 276 8.82 -2.87 -0.20
C LEU A 276 7.64 -2.73 0.80
N THR A 277 6.89 -3.81 1.02
CA THR A 277 5.72 -3.83 1.91
C THR A 277 6.06 -4.22 3.36
N ILE A 278 7.30 -4.63 3.63
CA ILE A 278 7.67 -5.33 4.88
C ILE A 278 7.44 -4.50 6.15
N ALA A 279 7.44 -3.17 6.05
CA ALA A 279 7.23 -2.27 7.19
C ALA A 279 5.76 -2.18 7.64
N GLY A 280 4.80 -2.53 6.79
CA GLY A 280 3.38 -2.45 7.12
C GLY A 280 2.69 -3.82 7.10
N GLU A 281 1.40 -3.78 7.41
CA GLU A 281 0.56 -4.98 7.47
C GLU A 281 0.04 -5.32 6.06
N PRO A 282 0.14 -6.58 5.58
CA PRO A 282 -0.32 -6.95 4.24
C PRO A 282 -1.76 -6.53 3.95
N GLU A 283 -2.66 -6.65 4.93
CA GLU A 283 -4.07 -6.25 4.84
C GLU A 283 -4.27 -4.74 4.61
N ARG A 284 -3.21 -3.94 4.65
CA ARG A 284 -3.21 -2.49 4.36
C ARG A 284 -2.52 -2.16 3.03
N PHE A 285 -2.17 -3.15 2.22
CA PHE A 285 -1.51 -2.96 0.94
C PHE A 285 -2.33 -3.49 -0.23
N TYR A 286 -2.37 -2.68 -1.28
CA TYR A 286 -2.71 -3.09 -2.64
C TYR A 286 -1.39 -3.28 -3.38
N VAL A 287 -1.20 -4.45 -3.97
CA VAL A 287 0.03 -4.79 -4.70
C VAL A 287 -0.29 -5.20 -6.14
N ASN A 288 0.65 -4.97 -7.05
CA ASN A 288 0.51 -5.34 -8.45
C ASN A 288 1.79 -5.99 -8.98
N GLU A 289 1.66 -7.14 -9.65
CA GLU A 289 2.79 -7.83 -10.27
C GLU A 289 2.34 -8.57 -11.53
N LEU A 290 3.08 -8.38 -12.62
CA LEU A 290 2.79 -8.95 -13.94
C LEU A 290 3.21 -10.42 -14.05
N ASP A 291 4.30 -10.79 -13.39
CA ASP A 291 4.78 -12.17 -13.40
C ASP A 291 3.86 -13.07 -12.56
N ASN A 292 3.34 -14.12 -13.20
CA ASN A 292 2.35 -15.00 -12.60
C ASN A 292 2.86 -15.72 -11.35
N PHE A 293 4.15 -16.10 -11.31
CA PHE A 293 4.71 -16.82 -10.18
C PHE A 293 4.86 -15.91 -8.95
N ARG A 294 5.44 -14.71 -9.14
CA ARG A 294 5.53 -13.69 -8.09
C ARG A 294 4.15 -13.20 -7.65
N ASN A 295 3.20 -13.05 -8.57
CA ASN A 295 1.81 -12.72 -8.26
C ASN A 295 1.14 -13.79 -7.37
N GLN A 296 1.30 -15.08 -7.71
CA GLN A 296 0.84 -16.20 -6.88
C GLN A 296 1.46 -16.12 -5.47
N ASN A 297 2.77 -15.86 -5.37
CA ASN A 297 3.43 -15.67 -4.07
C ASN A 297 2.82 -14.53 -3.25
N LEU A 298 2.49 -13.38 -3.87
CA LEU A 298 1.82 -12.27 -3.21
C LEU A 298 0.43 -12.68 -2.67
N LYS A 299 -0.36 -13.42 -3.45
CA LYS A 299 -1.70 -13.89 -3.01
C LYS A 299 -1.64 -14.71 -1.71
N THR A 300 -0.54 -15.41 -1.45
CA THR A 300 -0.35 -16.18 -0.21
C THR A 300 -0.02 -15.34 1.04
N GLN A 301 0.18 -14.03 0.91
CA GLN A 301 0.68 -13.17 1.98
C GLN A 301 -0.40 -12.36 2.71
N GLY A 302 -1.67 -12.47 2.28
CA GLY A 302 -2.79 -11.76 2.93
C GLY A 302 -2.90 -10.29 2.56
N PHE A 303 -2.46 -9.90 1.36
CA PHE A 303 -2.63 -8.53 0.88
C PHE A 303 -4.11 -8.18 0.69
N ALA A 304 -4.48 -6.91 0.91
CA ALA A 304 -5.85 -6.43 0.69
C ALA A 304 -6.30 -6.63 -0.76
N ASN A 305 -5.38 -6.41 -1.70
CA ASN A 305 -5.59 -6.70 -3.11
C ASN A 305 -4.29 -7.07 -3.81
N VAL A 306 -4.37 -8.00 -4.77
CA VAL A 306 -3.25 -8.43 -5.62
C VAL A 306 -3.70 -8.36 -7.08
N TRP A 307 -3.11 -7.45 -7.84
CA TRP A 307 -3.42 -7.23 -9.25
C TRP A 307 -2.32 -7.75 -10.18
N ASN A 308 -2.70 -8.00 -11.42
CA ASN A 308 -1.81 -8.30 -12.54
C ASN A 308 -2.17 -7.35 -13.71
N ARG A 309 -1.93 -6.05 -13.49
CA ARG A 309 -2.20 -4.96 -14.45
C ARG A 309 -0.88 -4.39 -14.97
N ASP A 310 -0.89 -3.92 -16.22
CA ASP A 310 0.25 -3.19 -16.79
C ASP A 310 0.40 -1.83 -16.11
N ALA A 311 1.40 -1.71 -15.24
CA ALA A 311 1.70 -0.51 -14.47
C ALA A 311 2.27 0.66 -15.31
N THR A 312 2.49 0.48 -16.62
CA THR A 312 2.75 1.60 -17.54
C THR A 312 1.47 2.36 -17.90
N GLN A 313 0.32 1.73 -17.74
CA GLN A 313 -1.01 2.31 -17.94
C GLN A 313 -1.52 2.97 -16.65
N ALA A 314 -2.52 3.84 -16.79
CA ALA A 314 -3.15 4.53 -15.67
C ALA A 314 -4.12 3.62 -14.91
N PHE A 315 -4.07 3.69 -13.58
CA PHE A 315 -5.02 3.04 -12.68
C PHE A 315 -6.20 3.98 -12.40
N PHE A 316 -6.99 4.29 -13.43
CA PHE A 316 -8.07 5.29 -13.37
C PHE A 316 -9.09 5.05 -12.25
N ASP A 317 -9.32 3.79 -11.89
CA ASP A 317 -10.26 3.35 -10.85
C ASP A 317 -9.80 3.66 -9.42
N VAL A 318 -8.51 3.96 -9.22
CA VAL A 318 -7.93 4.16 -7.88
C VAL A 318 -7.04 5.40 -7.75
N GLN A 319 -7.21 6.38 -8.63
CA GLN A 319 -6.52 7.66 -8.52
C GLN A 319 -6.90 8.39 -7.23
N GLY A 320 -5.90 8.91 -6.51
CA GLY A 320 -6.12 9.64 -5.26
C GLY A 320 -6.52 8.82 -4.03
N ASN A 321 -6.50 7.48 -4.10
CA ASN A 321 -7.07 6.63 -3.04
C ASN A 321 -6.08 6.18 -1.96
N PHE A 322 -4.77 6.27 -2.19
CA PHE A 322 -3.77 5.66 -1.30
C PHE A 322 -3.02 6.68 -0.45
N ASN A 323 -2.99 6.47 0.86
CA ASN A 323 -2.25 7.30 1.81
C ASN A 323 -0.74 7.12 1.69
N ALA A 324 -0.29 6.00 1.14
CA ALA A 324 1.12 5.71 0.90
C ALA A 324 1.32 5.09 -0.49
N VAL A 325 2.35 5.54 -1.20
CA VAL A 325 2.79 4.91 -2.46
C VAL A 325 4.28 4.58 -2.36
N ILE A 326 4.63 3.31 -2.49
CA ILE A 326 6.02 2.87 -2.45
C ILE A 326 6.31 2.12 -3.74
N THR A 327 7.40 2.43 -4.44
CA THR A 327 7.69 1.77 -5.71
C THR A 327 9.17 1.72 -6.04
N ASN A 328 9.60 0.59 -6.61
CA ASN A 328 10.87 0.41 -7.29
C ASN A 328 10.58 -0.13 -8.70
N PRO A 329 10.23 0.74 -9.66
CA PRO A 329 9.89 0.30 -11.00
C PRO A 329 11.08 -0.38 -11.71
N PRO A 330 10.84 -1.33 -12.64
CA PRO A 330 11.88 -1.87 -13.49
C PRO A 330 12.54 -0.78 -14.34
N PHE A 331 13.86 -0.88 -14.55
CA PHE A 331 14.58 0.10 -15.35
C PHE A 331 14.45 -0.21 -16.84
N GLY A 332 14.30 0.85 -17.65
CA GLY A 332 14.16 0.66 -19.08
C GLY A 332 13.67 1.90 -19.82
N THR A 333 13.29 1.69 -21.07
CA THR A 333 12.71 2.74 -21.92
C THR A 333 11.32 2.30 -22.35
N ALA A 334 10.31 3.14 -22.14
CA ALA A 334 8.98 2.86 -22.67
C ALA A 334 9.01 2.85 -24.21
N GLU A 335 8.16 2.02 -24.82
CA GLU A 335 8.07 1.90 -26.28
C GLU A 335 7.79 3.25 -26.95
N LYS A 336 6.95 4.07 -26.30
CA LYS A 336 6.55 5.39 -26.77
C LYS A 336 6.77 6.43 -25.67
N LYS A 337 7.05 7.68 -26.08
CA LYS A 337 7.03 8.81 -25.16
C LYS A 337 5.59 9.01 -24.66
N VAL A 338 5.44 9.11 -23.35
CA VAL A 338 4.18 9.40 -22.68
C VAL A 338 4.16 10.88 -22.34
N MET A 339 3.10 11.57 -22.77
CA MET A 339 2.85 12.95 -22.36
C MET A 339 2.15 12.92 -21.00
N TYR A 340 2.81 13.51 -20.00
CA TYR A 340 2.24 13.77 -18.68
C TYR A 340 2.04 15.27 -18.56
N ASP A 341 0.79 15.71 -18.68
CA ASP A 341 0.42 17.11 -18.92
C ASP A 341 1.22 17.66 -20.13
N THR A 342 2.10 18.63 -19.88
CA THR A 342 2.99 19.24 -20.89
C THR A 342 4.39 18.60 -20.93
N TYR A 343 4.66 17.60 -20.10
CA TYR A 343 5.99 17.00 -19.95
C TYR A 343 6.09 15.70 -20.76
N SER A 344 7.07 15.63 -21.66
CA SER A 344 7.36 14.41 -22.42
C SER A 344 8.26 13.47 -21.61
N ILE A 345 7.70 12.39 -21.09
CA ILE A 345 8.40 11.36 -20.31
C ILE A 345 8.65 10.12 -21.19
N LYS A 346 9.88 9.61 -21.19
CA LYS A 346 10.29 8.42 -21.96
C LYS A 346 10.80 7.25 -21.10
N PRO A 347 11.60 7.48 -20.03
CA PRO A 347 12.10 6.38 -19.21
C PRO A 347 10.94 5.61 -18.59
N LEU A 348 11.02 4.27 -18.65
CA LEU A 348 9.98 3.39 -18.14
C LEU A 348 9.75 3.64 -16.64
N GLU A 349 10.84 3.71 -15.87
CA GLU A 349 10.77 3.92 -14.43
C GLU A 349 10.08 5.25 -14.05
N HIS A 350 10.26 6.30 -14.87
CA HIS A 350 9.62 7.59 -14.63
C HIS A 350 8.12 7.53 -14.93
N VAL A 351 7.73 6.88 -16.04
CA VAL A 351 6.31 6.71 -16.38
C VAL A 351 5.59 5.97 -15.26
N MET A 352 6.14 4.82 -14.85
CA MET A 352 5.55 3.99 -13.79
C MET A 352 5.50 4.72 -12.44
N ALA A 353 6.56 5.45 -12.07
CA ALA A 353 6.56 6.26 -10.87
C ALA A 353 5.46 7.33 -10.88
N LEU A 354 5.24 8.00 -12.02
CA LEU A 354 4.14 8.97 -12.15
C LEU A 354 2.76 8.29 -12.09
N ARG A 355 2.60 7.11 -12.69
CA ARG A 355 1.34 6.34 -12.64
C ARG A 355 1.02 5.90 -11.22
N ALA A 356 2.05 5.51 -10.46
CA ALA A 356 1.93 5.21 -9.04
C ALA A 356 1.50 6.46 -8.25
N LEU A 357 2.17 7.59 -8.50
CA LEU A 357 1.87 8.85 -7.84
C LEU A 357 0.47 9.35 -8.16
N ASP A 358 -0.09 9.11 -9.35
CA ASP A 358 -1.49 9.42 -9.67
C ASP A 358 -2.48 8.75 -8.68
N CYS A 359 -2.11 7.61 -8.11
CA CYS A 359 -2.91 6.87 -7.13
C CYS A 359 -2.79 7.41 -5.70
N MET A 360 -1.80 8.26 -5.41
CA MET A 360 -1.56 8.82 -4.08
C MET A 360 -2.62 9.86 -3.69
N ALA A 361 -3.14 9.81 -2.47
CA ALA A 361 -4.03 10.84 -1.92
C ALA A 361 -3.34 12.22 -1.86
N GLN A 362 -4.13 13.29 -1.67
CA GLN A 362 -3.62 14.67 -1.64
C GLN A 362 -2.56 14.88 -0.54
N ASP A 363 -2.79 14.32 0.64
CA ASP A 363 -1.91 14.35 1.81
C ASP A 363 -1.10 13.05 1.98
N GLY A 364 -1.12 12.18 0.97
CA GLY A 364 -0.39 10.92 0.99
C GLY A 364 1.13 11.11 0.87
N LYS A 365 1.88 10.11 1.33
CA LYS A 365 3.34 10.08 1.23
C LYS A 365 3.80 9.09 0.17
N ALA A 366 4.95 9.35 -0.43
CA ALA A 366 5.55 8.40 -1.36
C ALA A 366 7.06 8.25 -1.21
N ALA A 367 7.52 7.03 -1.48
CA ALA A 367 8.92 6.68 -1.59
C ALA A 367 9.17 5.97 -2.92
N ILE A 368 10.01 6.56 -3.76
CA ILE A 368 10.26 6.11 -5.13
C ILE A 368 11.74 5.80 -5.30
N ILE A 369 12.05 4.58 -5.75
CA ILE A 369 13.41 4.16 -6.07
C ILE A 369 13.57 4.14 -7.59
N ILE A 370 14.54 4.88 -8.11
CA ILE A 370 14.88 4.90 -9.54
C ILE A 370 16.39 4.81 -9.78
N GLY A 371 16.76 4.45 -11.00
CA GLY A 371 18.14 4.22 -11.40
C GLY A 371 19.00 5.48 -11.58
N GLY A 372 20.29 5.34 -11.28
CA GLY A 372 21.35 6.33 -11.44
C GLY A 372 21.32 7.47 -10.42
N HIS A 373 22.40 8.24 -10.37
CA HIS A 373 22.50 9.45 -9.54
C HIS A 373 21.98 10.71 -10.24
N THR A 374 21.83 11.76 -9.44
CA THR A 374 21.56 13.12 -9.94
C THR A 374 22.88 13.80 -10.31
N ASN A 375 23.06 14.06 -11.60
CA ASN A 375 24.17 14.86 -12.12
C ASN A 375 23.75 16.33 -12.23
N TRP A 376 24.72 17.25 -12.18
CA TRP A 376 24.49 18.69 -12.15
C TRP A 376 25.19 19.40 -13.31
N ASP A 377 24.59 20.45 -13.85
CA ASP A 377 25.23 21.35 -14.82
C ASP A 377 26.01 22.48 -14.13
N ASP A 378 26.74 23.28 -14.90
CA ASP A 378 27.57 24.38 -14.38
C ASP A 378 26.79 25.45 -13.60
N LYS A 379 25.46 25.46 -13.72
CA LYS A 379 24.56 26.37 -12.99
C LYS A 379 23.95 25.71 -11.76
N GLY A 380 24.43 24.53 -11.38
CA GLY A 380 23.91 23.75 -10.27
C GLY A 380 22.50 23.20 -10.52
N ARG A 381 22.03 23.07 -11.77
CA ARG A 381 20.73 22.46 -12.07
C ARG A 381 20.93 21.00 -12.44
N ILE A 382 19.97 20.13 -12.13
CA ILE A 382 19.99 18.73 -12.58
C ILE A 382 20.30 18.67 -14.08
N GLN A 383 21.28 17.90 -14.53
CA GLN A 383 21.77 17.88 -15.91
C GLN A 383 20.62 17.76 -16.94
N ALA A 384 20.75 18.50 -18.04
CA ALA A 384 19.73 18.51 -19.10
C ALA A 384 19.49 17.10 -19.64
N GLY A 385 18.21 16.76 -19.86
CA GLY A 385 17.80 15.44 -20.36
C GLY A 385 16.61 14.87 -19.60
N LYS A 386 16.50 13.53 -19.62
CA LYS A 386 15.35 12.80 -19.07
C LYS A 386 15.08 13.09 -17.58
N ASN A 387 16.13 13.25 -16.78
CA ASN A 387 16.01 13.47 -15.34
C ASN A 387 15.53 14.89 -15.02
N ARG A 388 16.05 15.93 -15.69
CA ARG A 388 15.59 17.32 -15.47
C ARG A 388 14.09 17.47 -15.72
N ILE A 389 13.57 16.85 -16.78
CA ILE A 389 12.14 16.91 -17.12
C ILE A 389 11.31 16.26 -16.01
N PHE A 390 11.69 15.04 -15.60
CA PHE A 390 11.00 14.30 -14.54
C PHE A 390 11.03 15.02 -13.19
N PHE A 391 12.19 15.50 -12.75
CA PHE A 391 12.31 16.23 -11.48
C PHE A 391 11.58 17.57 -11.51
N ASN A 392 11.62 18.32 -12.62
CA ASN A 392 10.81 19.53 -12.71
C ASN A 392 9.31 19.22 -12.61
N TYR A 393 8.84 18.12 -13.21
CA TYR A 393 7.46 17.68 -13.01
C TYR A 393 7.19 17.37 -11.53
N LEU A 394 8.03 16.55 -10.89
CA LEU A 394 7.86 16.18 -9.48
C LEU A 394 7.84 17.40 -8.55
N TYR A 395 8.87 18.24 -8.62
CA TYR A 395 8.98 19.44 -7.77
C TYR A 395 7.88 20.45 -8.06
N SER A 396 7.33 20.48 -9.28
CA SER A 396 6.20 21.36 -9.57
C SER A 396 4.88 20.92 -8.92
N ARG A 397 4.70 19.63 -8.63
CA ARG A 397 3.39 19.05 -8.22
C ARG A 397 3.39 18.40 -6.85
N TYR A 398 4.55 18.11 -6.29
CA TYR A 398 4.70 17.38 -5.03
C TYR A 398 5.65 18.10 -4.09
N HIS A 399 5.46 17.86 -2.79
CA HIS A 399 6.42 18.29 -1.76
C HIS A 399 7.54 17.25 -1.68
N VAL A 400 8.56 17.40 -2.53
CA VAL A 400 9.75 16.54 -2.51
C VAL A 400 10.62 16.90 -1.31
N CYS A 401 10.67 16.01 -0.31
CA CYS A 401 11.43 16.19 0.92
C CYS A 401 12.93 15.98 0.68
N ASP A 402 13.29 14.91 -0.03
CA ASP A 402 14.69 14.60 -0.33
C ASP A 402 14.83 13.72 -1.58
N VAL A 403 16.03 13.75 -2.17
CA VAL A 403 16.48 12.89 -3.26
C VAL A 403 17.84 12.33 -2.85
N ILE A 404 17.85 11.14 -2.28
CA ILE A 404 19.03 10.54 -1.67
C ILE A 404 19.72 9.66 -2.71
N ASN A 405 20.94 10.04 -3.13
CA ASN A 405 21.77 9.20 -3.98
C ASN A 405 22.35 8.04 -3.16
N ILE A 406 22.15 6.80 -3.60
CA ILE A 406 22.58 5.58 -2.91
C ILE A 406 23.64 4.89 -3.74
N ASN A 407 24.78 4.55 -3.11
CA ASN A 407 25.84 3.80 -3.76
C ASN A 407 25.44 2.33 -3.95
N GLY A 408 25.24 1.91 -5.19
CA GLY A 408 24.83 0.54 -5.53
C GLY A 408 25.88 -0.49 -5.15
N ALA A 409 27.16 -0.19 -5.39
CA ALA A 409 28.26 -1.11 -5.08
C ALA A 409 28.39 -1.42 -3.58
N LYS A 410 27.96 -0.51 -2.69
CA LYS A 410 27.98 -0.70 -1.24
C LYS A 410 26.67 -1.31 -0.72
N LEU A 411 25.53 -0.71 -1.05
CA LEU A 411 24.25 -1.09 -0.45
C LEU A 411 23.47 -2.16 -1.23
N TYR A 412 23.74 -2.38 -2.53
CA TYR A 412 23.05 -3.38 -3.38
C TYR A 412 23.91 -4.60 -3.73
N SER A 413 25.16 -4.67 -3.26
CA SER A 413 26.12 -5.71 -3.63
C SER A 413 25.61 -7.15 -3.48
N ARG A 414 24.77 -7.42 -2.47
CA ARG A 414 24.20 -8.77 -2.24
C ARG A 414 22.96 -9.07 -3.10
N GLN A 415 22.39 -8.07 -3.74
CA GLN A 415 21.28 -8.18 -4.70
C GLN A 415 21.73 -8.33 -6.15
N GLY A 416 23.04 -8.48 -6.37
CA GLY A 416 23.58 -8.74 -7.71
C GLY A 416 23.76 -7.54 -8.59
N THR A 417 23.74 -6.33 -8.03
CA THR A 417 23.98 -5.10 -8.76
C THR A 417 24.94 -4.19 -8.01
N SER A 418 25.77 -3.49 -8.77
CA SER A 418 26.54 -2.33 -8.32
C SER A 418 25.98 -1.04 -8.91
N PHE A 419 24.82 -1.13 -9.58
CA PHE A 419 24.19 -0.01 -10.24
C PHE A 419 23.66 0.96 -9.20
N ASP A 420 24.06 2.21 -9.35
CA ASP A 420 23.64 3.28 -8.47
C ASP A 420 22.15 3.57 -8.62
N VAL A 421 21.52 3.90 -7.50
CA VAL A 421 20.09 4.23 -7.44
C VAL A 421 19.91 5.48 -6.61
N ARG A 422 18.68 6.00 -6.59
CA ARG A 422 18.28 7.09 -5.72
C ARG A 422 16.91 6.82 -5.13
N LEU A 423 16.73 7.27 -3.89
CA LEU A 423 15.48 7.24 -3.15
C LEU A 423 14.89 8.66 -3.11
N ILE A 424 13.70 8.83 -3.66
CA ILE A 424 12.95 10.09 -3.68
C ILE A 424 11.85 10.00 -2.62
N LEU A 425 11.83 10.97 -1.72
CA LEU A 425 10.87 11.06 -0.61
C LEU A 425 9.89 12.21 -0.85
N ILE A 426 8.59 11.94 -0.82
CA ILE A 426 7.52 12.89 -1.11
C ILE A 426 6.52 12.91 0.05
N ASN A 427 6.17 14.11 0.52
CA ASN A 427 5.19 14.30 1.59
C ASN A 427 4.01 15.16 1.12
N GLY A 428 3.09 14.54 0.38
CA GLY A 428 1.90 15.20 -0.12
C GLY A 428 2.07 15.85 -1.49
N ARG A 429 0.92 16.19 -2.06
CA ARG A 429 0.77 16.90 -3.32
C ARG A 429 0.59 18.39 -3.07
N LYS A 430 1.09 19.20 -4.00
CA LYS A 430 0.80 20.64 -4.05
C LYS A 430 -0.62 20.85 -4.55
N LEU A 431 -1.28 21.91 -4.05
CA LEU A 431 -2.63 22.28 -4.52
C LEU A 431 -2.63 22.84 -5.94
N LYS A 432 -1.52 23.49 -6.35
CA LYS A 432 -1.33 24.05 -7.69
C LYS A 432 0.06 23.70 -8.20
N PRO A 433 0.23 23.40 -9.50
CA PRO A 433 1.55 23.20 -10.08
C PRO A 433 2.40 24.47 -10.02
N GLU A 434 3.51 24.43 -9.27
CA GLU A 434 4.43 25.55 -9.11
C GLU A 434 5.83 25.10 -8.67
N GLY A 435 6.86 25.87 -9.05
CA GLY A 435 8.25 25.61 -8.69
C GLY A 435 8.99 24.72 -9.67
N ALA A 436 10.28 24.52 -9.40
CA ALA A 436 11.20 23.73 -10.22
C ALA A 436 12.10 22.89 -9.31
N ALA A 437 12.84 21.95 -9.91
CA ALA A 437 13.80 21.15 -9.17
C ALA A 437 14.84 22.04 -8.45
N SER A 438 15.17 21.66 -7.22
CA SER A 438 16.17 22.35 -6.41
C SER A 438 17.53 22.41 -7.11
N LEU A 439 18.29 23.45 -6.82
CA LEU A 439 19.70 23.55 -7.21
C LEU A 439 20.56 22.66 -6.34
N PHE A 440 21.76 22.36 -6.84
CA PHE A 440 22.79 21.61 -6.15
C PHE A 440 23.08 22.24 -4.79
N ASN A 441 23.07 21.41 -3.77
CA ASN A 441 23.42 21.75 -2.41
C ASN A 441 24.49 20.75 -1.92
N PRO A 442 25.73 21.20 -1.67
CA PRO A 442 26.83 20.30 -1.31
C PRO A 442 26.65 19.59 0.03
N LEU A 443 25.76 20.05 0.90
CA LEU A 443 25.42 19.38 2.17
C LEU A 443 24.32 18.33 1.97
N LYS A 444 23.45 18.54 0.97
CA LYS A 444 22.28 17.70 0.72
C LYS A 444 22.57 16.61 -0.31
N ASP A 445 23.22 16.97 -1.41
CA ASP A 445 23.46 16.12 -2.57
C ASP A 445 24.73 15.25 -2.42
N VAL A 446 24.89 14.68 -1.22
CA VAL A 446 25.96 13.74 -0.89
C VAL A 446 25.45 12.32 -1.09
N GLU A 447 26.29 11.49 -1.70
CA GLU A 447 26.02 10.08 -1.86
C GLU A 447 26.10 9.33 -0.52
N VAL A 448 25.09 8.50 -0.26
CA VAL A 448 25.03 7.58 0.89
C VAL A 448 25.69 6.25 0.56
N LYS A 449 26.58 5.80 1.44
CA LYS A 449 27.41 4.60 1.29
C LYS A 449 27.19 3.56 2.38
N THR A 450 26.49 3.90 3.47
CA THR A 450 26.17 2.98 4.56
C THR A 450 24.67 2.98 4.89
N PHE A 451 24.20 1.91 5.51
CA PHE A 451 22.81 1.82 5.97
C PHE A 451 22.51 2.83 7.10
N ASP A 452 23.48 3.16 7.95
CA ASP A 452 23.32 4.16 9.00
C ASP A 452 23.18 5.58 8.44
N GLU A 453 23.99 5.94 7.43
CA GLU A 453 23.82 7.21 6.70
C GLU A 453 22.43 7.30 6.06
N LEU A 454 21.95 6.21 5.45
CA LEU A 454 20.62 6.16 4.86
C LEU A 454 19.52 6.32 5.93
N PHE A 455 19.67 5.62 7.05
CA PHE A 455 18.75 5.70 8.18
C PHE A 455 18.62 7.13 8.67
N ASN A 456 19.75 7.77 9.02
CA ASN A 456 19.77 9.14 9.52
C ASN A 456 19.12 10.08 8.52
N ARG A 457 19.42 9.91 7.23
CA ARG A 457 18.90 10.79 6.19
C ARG A 457 17.39 10.69 6.00
N VAL A 458 16.84 9.48 6.11
CA VAL A 458 15.39 9.27 6.05
C VAL A 458 14.72 9.83 7.31
N MET A 459 15.30 9.64 8.50
CA MET A 459 14.76 10.22 9.73
C MET A 459 14.78 11.75 9.71
N ASP A 460 15.87 12.37 9.27
CA ASP A 460 15.97 13.84 9.11
C ASP A 460 14.87 14.38 8.17
N ALA A 461 14.58 13.66 7.09
CA ALA A 461 13.50 14.03 6.17
C ALA A 461 12.11 13.93 6.82
N MET A 462 11.89 12.98 7.74
CA MET A 462 10.65 12.86 8.51
C MET A 462 10.53 13.96 9.57
N ASP A 463 11.62 14.32 10.23
CA ASP A 463 11.64 15.36 11.25
C ASP A 463 11.47 16.76 10.64
N ALA A 464 12.07 17.03 9.48
CA ALA A 464 11.87 18.27 8.74
C ALA A 464 10.40 18.48 8.33
N VAL A 465 9.69 17.38 8.01
CA VAL A 465 8.24 17.40 7.76
C VAL A 465 7.47 17.72 9.04
N THR A 466 7.83 17.10 10.16
CA THR A 466 7.17 17.27 11.46
C THR A 466 7.34 18.70 11.99
N ASN A 467 8.54 19.27 11.85
CA ASN A 467 8.85 20.63 12.27
C ASN A 467 8.17 21.71 11.41
N ASN A 468 7.94 21.44 10.12
CA ASN A 468 7.11 22.30 9.27
C ASN A 468 5.59 22.13 9.52
N THR A 469 5.15 21.02 10.13
CA THR A 469 3.74 20.78 10.47
C THR A 469 3.31 21.36 11.83
N PHE A 470 4.24 21.85 12.66
CA PHE A 470 3.91 22.71 13.81
C PHE A 470 3.38 24.10 13.40
N MET A 471 3.45 24.46 12.11
CA MET A 471 2.46 25.36 11.52
C MET A 471 1.34 24.52 10.91
N LYS A 472 0.19 24.45 11.58
CA LYS A 472 -1.02 23.84 11.03
C LYS A 472 -1.28 24.43 9.63
N PRO A 473 -1.58 23.61 8.61
CA PRO A 473 -1.97 24.13 7.30
C PRO A 473 -3.17 25.06 7.45
N THR A 474 -3.18 26.20 6.74
CA THR A 474 -4.22 27.24 6.83
C THR A 474 -5.63 26.66 6.68
N ASN A 475 -5.80 25.64 5.83
CA ASN A 475 -7.08 24.95 5.62
C ASN A 475 -7.59 24.16 6.83
N THR A 476 -6.70 23.63 7.66
CA THR A 476 -7.08 22.90 8.88
C THR A 476 -7.49 23.87 9.98
N LEU A 477 -6.80 25.02 10.07
CA LEU A 477 -7.17 26.13 10.94
C LEU A 477 -8.51 26.75 10.52
N GLU A 478 -8.77 26.89 9.21
CA GLU A 478 -10.04 27.39 8.68
C GLU A 478 -11.19 26.42 8.97
N ARG A 479 -10.99 25.11 8.84
CA ARG A 479 -12.00 24.10 9.20
C ARG A 479 -12.28 24.06 10.69
N GLU A 480 -11.25 24.11 11.53
CA GLU A 480 -11.40 24.19 12.99
C GLU A 480 -12.07 25.51 13.40
N ALA A 481 -11.76 26.63 12.75
CA ALA A 481 -12.41 27.93 13.00
C ALA A 481 -13.90 27.93 12.59
N ILE A 482 -14.24 27.27 11.49
CA ILE A 482 -15.64 27.09 11.05
C ILE A 482 -16.41 26.16 12.00
N GLU A 483 -15.78 25.09 12.49
CA GLU A 483 -16.34 24.20 13.52
C GLU A 483 -16.56 24.93 14.86
N LEU A 484 -15.58 25.72 15.30
CA LEU A 484 -15.69 26.57 16.48
C LEU A 484 -16.80 27.63 16.30
N GLN A 485 -16.90 28.27 15.14
CA GLN A 485 -18.00 29.20 14.83
C GLN A 485 -19.38 28.54 14.90
N LYS A 486 -19.50 27.27 14.50
CA LYS A 486 -20.74 26.49 14.60
C LYS A 486 -21.10 26.16 16.05
N LEU A 487 -20.09 25.90 16.89
CA LEU A 487 -20.25 25.73 18.33
C LEU A 487 -20.69 27.03 19.02
N PHE A 488 -20.27 28.20 18.54
CA PHE A 488 -20.72 29.50 19.07
C PHE A 488 -22.07 29.99 18.50
N THR A 489 -22.60 29.37 17.44
CA THR A 489 -23.88 29.76 16.83
C THR A 489 -25.07 28.90 17.26
N THR A 490 -24.86 27.85 18.06
CA THR A 490 -25.95 27.00 18.55
C THR A 490 -26.02 27.05 20.07
N THR A 491 -26.98 27.86 20.56
CA THR A 491 -27.56 27.84 21.91
C THR A 491 -26.66 28.26 23.08
N GLU A 492 -26.59 29.58 23.37
CA GLU A 492 -26.77 30.11 24.75
C GLU A 492 -26.83 31.64 24.95
N LEU A 493 -26.83 32.51 23.93
CA LEU A 493 -26.78 33.99 24.17
C LEU A 493 -27.77 34.86 23.36
N ILE A 494 -28.87 34.30 22.83
CA ILE A 494 -29.92 35.08 22.12
C ILE A 494 -31.24 35.10 22.92
N SER A 495 -31.22 35.62 24.15
CA SER A 495 -32.47 35.88 24.91
C SER A 495 -32.47 37.15 25.76
N ARG A 496 -31.62 38.14 25.45
CA ARG A 496 -31.56 39.40 26.23
C ARG A 496 -31.70 40.71 25.47
N PHE A 497 -32.09 40.73 24.20
CA PHE A 497 -32.10 41.98 23.41
C PHE A 497 -33.38 42.30 22.64
N ASP A 498 -34.57 41.97 23.16
CA ASP A 498 -35.84 42.25 22.45
C ASP A 498 -36.84 43.16 23.20
N ASN A 499 -36.42 44.03 24.14
CA ASN A 499 -37.29 45.13 24.62
C ASN A 499 -36.47 46.28 25.25
N PRO A 500 -36.44 47.51 24.69
CA PRO A 500 -35.80 48.66 25.32
C PRO A 500 -36.79 49.45 26.19
N PRO A 501 -36.43 49.89 27.42
CA PRO A 501 -37.12 50.97 28.12
C PRO A 501 -36.60 52.36 27.68
N PRO A 502 -37.36 53.44 27.93
CA PRO A 502 -37.18 54.74 27.25
C PRO A 502 -35.98 55.55 27.74
N GLN A 503 -35.54 56.46 26.86
CA GLN A 503 -34.46 57.42 27.05
C GLN A 503 -34.66 58.36 28.25
N GLU A 504 -33.62 58.51 29.08
CA GLU A 504 -33.32 59.78 29.75
C GLU A 504 -31.84 60.11 29.51
N GLY A 505 -31.58 61.37 29.15
CA GLY A 505 -30.40 61.81 28.43
C GLY A 505 -29.14 61.98 29.27
N LEU A 506 -28.01 61.82 28.58
CA LEU A 506 -26.86 62.72 28.57
C LEU A 506 -25.98 62.28 27.41
N GLY A 507 -26.05 63.02 26.31
CA GLY A 507 -25.17 62.82 25.17
C GLY A 507 -23.78 63.35 25.50
N GLU A 508 -22.76 62.52 25.30
CA GLU A 508 -21.48 62.90 24.71
C GLU A 508 -20.74 61.62 24.31
N ALA A 509 -20.28 61.60 23.06
CA ALA A 509 -19.67 60.46 22.41
C ALA A 509 -18.27 60.16 22.98
N LEU A 510 -18.10 58.98 23.59
CA LEU A 510 -16.78 58.40 23.83
C LEU A 510 -16.34 57.61 22.58
N ASN A 511 -15.90 58.34 21.57
CA ASN A 511 -14.96 57.83 20.57
C ASN A 511 -13.53 57.95 21.14
N PRO A 512 -12.68 56.95 20.92
CA PRO A 512 -11.46 57.29 20.21
C PRO A 512 -11.23 56.36 19.01
N PRO A 513 -11.04 56.90 17.79
CA PRO A 513 -10.59 56.10 16.68
C PRO A 513 -9.08 55.85 16.79
N TYR A 514 -8.65 54.71 16.26
CA TYR A 514 -7.28 54.49 15.82
C TYR A 514 -6.78 55.70 15.01
N GLN A 515 -5.70 56.36 15.44
CA GLN A 515 -5.04 57.42 14.67
C GLN A 515 -3.95 56.81 13.79
N PRO A 516 -4.11 56.80 12.46
CA PRO A 516 -3.07 56.30 11.56
C PRO A 516 -1.83 57.21 11.60
N ALA A 517 -0.65 56.62 11.45
CA ALA A 517 0.62 57.34 11.50
C ALA A 517 0.94 58.15 10.22
N CYS A 518 0.10 58.05 9.18
CA CYS A 518 0.29 58.61 7.84
C CYS A 518 -1.08 58.85 7.19
N GLU A 519 -1.26 59.97 6.48
CA GLU A 519 -2.51 60.33 5.77
C GLU A 519 -2.86 59.38 4.59
N SER A 520 -1.95 58.49 4.20
CA SER A 520 -2.12 57.58 3.05
C SER A 520 -2.71 56.21 3.40
N SER A 521 -3.07 55.97 4.67
CA SER A 521 -3.50 54.65 5.14
C SER A 521 -5.03 54.48 5.11
N VAL A 522 -5.52 53.42 4.48
CA VAL A 522 -6.94 53.03 4.53
C VAL A 522 -7.25 52.42 5.89
N VAL A 523 -8.26 52.95 6.58
CA VAL A 523 -8.69 52.46 7.90
C VAL A 523 -9.49 51.18 7.72
N LEU A 524 -8.97 50.06 8.21
CA LEU A 524 -9.77 48.85 8.43
C LEU A 524 -10.51 49.02 9.77
N ASN A 525 -11.83 48.86 9.77
CA ASN A 525 -12.65 48.89 10.98
C ASN A 525 -12.37 47.64 11.82
N THR A 526 -11.37 47.72 12.69
CA THR A 526 -11.11 46.71 13.72
C THR A 526 -11.07 47.37 15.08
N GLN A 527 -11.85 46.83 16.03
CA GLN A 527 -11.78 47.23 17.43
C GLN A 527 -10.52 46.64 18.06
N VAL A 528 -9.73 47.48 18.73
CA VAL A 528 -8.58 47.06 19.53
C VAL A 528 -8.97 47.13 21.00
N PRO A 529 -8.71 46.10 21.82
CA PRO A 529 -8.96 46.16 23.26
C PRO A 529 -8.11 47.26 23.93
N ASP A 530 -8.68 47.97 24.91
CA ASP A 530 -8.02 49.07 25.65
C ASP A 530 -6.67 48.68 26.28
N SER A 531 -6.43 47.39 26.50
CA SER A 531 -5.20 46.86 27.08
C SER A 531 -3.93 47.06 26.22
N MET A 532 -4.06 47.38 24.92
CA MET A 532 -2.91 47.55 24.01
C MET A 532 -2.63 49.00 23.58
N ALA A 533 -3.37 49.97 24.12
CA ALA A 533 -3.25 51.38 23.72
C ALA A 533 -1.88 51.99 24.10
N PHE A 534 -1.29 51.57 25.22
CA PHE A 534 -0.01 52.09 25.72
C PHE A 534 1.19 51.57 24.90
N GLU A 535 1.19 50.27 24.61
CA GLU A 535 2.26 49.60 23.85
C GLU A 535 2.28 50.09 22.40
N THR A 536 1.10 50.29 21.81
CA THR A 536 0.96 50.80 20.43
C THR A 536 1.48 52.23 20.30
N ARG A 537 1.17 53.11 21.27
CA ARG A 537 1.69 54.50 21.29
C ARG A 537 3.20 54.54 21.45
N THR A 538 3.74 53.66 22.30
CA THR A 538 5.19 53.55 22.53
C THR A 538 5.92 53.08 21.28
N ALA A 539 5.40 52.07 20.58
CA ALA A 539 5.97 51.58 19.33
C ALA A 539 5.97 52.63 18.21
N ILE A 540 4.88 53.40 18.07
CA ILE A 540 4.80 54.49 17.09
C ILE A 540 5.82 55.60 17.39
N GLN A 541 6.01 55.94 18.67
CA GLN A 541 6.99 56.95 19.08
C GLN A 541 8.43 56.50 18.78
N SER A 542 8.77 55.25 19.09
CA SER A 542 10.08 54.68 18.76
C SER A 542 10.36 54.67 17.26
N ILE A 543 9.34 54.39 16.43
CA ILE A 543 9.47 54.45 14.98
C ILE A 543 9.68 55.89 14.50
N LYS A 544 8.93 56.87 15.03
CA LYS A 544 9.11 58.29 14.70
C LYS A 544 10.52 58.79 15.02
N GLU A 545 11.05 58.42 16.18
CA GLU A 545 12.41 58.77 16.59
C GLU A 545 13.47 58.11 15.69
N ALA A 546 13.29 56.84 15.33
CA ALA A 546 14.20 56.10 14.47
C ALA A 546 14.28 56.65 13.03
N VAL A 547 13.21 57.29 12.53
CA VAL A 547 13.16 57.84 11.16
C VAL A 547 13.33 59.36 11.09
N GLY A 548 13.69 60.01 12.20
CA GLY A 548 14.01 61.45 12.23
C GLY A 548 12.79 62.38 12.37
N GLY A 549 11.69 61.89 12.93
CA GLY A 549 10.51 62.68 13.31
C GLY A 549 9.42 62.76 12.24
N ASP A 550 9.72 62.45 10.98
CA ASP A 550 8.77 62.53 9.86
C ASP A 550 8.75 61.22 9.05
N ILE A 551 7.79 60.35 9.43
CA ILE A 551 7.56 59.05 8.79
C ILE A 551 7.16 59.20 7.33
N ASP A 552 6.39 60.23 6.99
CA ASP A 552 5.88 60.42 5.63
C ASP A 552 7.02 60.80 4.66
N ASN A 553 7.93 61.67 5.11
CA ASN A 553 9.14 61.97 4.34
C ASN A 553 10.08 60.76 4.22
N PHE A 554 10.20 59.94 5.26
CA PHE A 554 11.01 58.70 5.22
C PHE A 554 10.50 57.72 4.17
N VAL A 555 9.19 57.44 4.14
CA VAL A 555 8.56 56.54 3.17
C VAL A 555 8.69 57.10 1.75
N ARG A 556 8.48 58.41 1.58
CA ARG A 556 8.58 59.10 0.29
C ARG A 556 9.98 59.01 -0.33
N HIS A 557 11.03 59.30 0.45
CA HIS A 557 12.40 59.35 -0.06
C HIS A 557 13.07 57.97 -0.16
N ARG A 558 12.80 57.05 0.78
CA ARG A 558 13.51 55.77 0.86
C ARG A 558 12.85 54.65 0.05
N LEU A 559 11.52 54.63 -0.02
CA LEU A 559 10.75 53.55 -0.64
C LEU A 559 10.22 53.88 -2.05
N LYS A 560 10.51 55.09 -2.56
CA LYS A 560 10.19 55.55 -3.94
C LYS A 560 8.74 55.31 -4.37
N TYR A 561 7.77 55.47 -3.46
CA TYR A 561 6.36 55.43 -3.82
C TYR A 561 5.96 56.71 -4.55
N PRO A 562 5.34 56.62 -5.76
CA PRO A 562 4.79 57.79 -6.44
C PRO A 562 3.46 58.20 -5.81
N ASN A 563 3.23 59.52 -5.69
CA ASN A 563 1.95 60.05 -5.21
C ASN A 563 0.80 59.70 -6.17
N LYS A 564 -0.37 59.39 -5.61
CA LYS A 564 -1.66 59.60 -6.28
C LYS A 564 -2.12 61.04 -6.08
#